data_AF-M7XNY8-F1
#
_entry.id   AF-M7XNY8-F1
#
_cell.length_a   1.000
_cell.length_b   1.000
_cell.length_c   1.000
_cell.angle_alpha   90.00
_cell.angle_beta   90.00
_cell.angle_gamma   90.00
#
_symmetry.space_group_name_H-M   'P 1'
#
loop_
_entity.id
_entity.type
_entity.pdbx_description
1 polymer ?
#
loop_
_entity_poly.entity_id
_entity_poly.type
_entity_poly.pdbx_seq_one_letter_code
_entity_poly.pdbx_strand_id
1 'polypeptide(L)'
;MSIVSLVPEVYVDVKRIPDFLPWGLRYNAFYPYSDLFSHIVNTQATAPPWDAELEAYYRTFHPDVWLYLMMDHHTDASALESLRGRLDALRQSGLVEDSHTGAALEDLEVAIGMVEARLRKRWEKIFGLRDIRDKYFRMHGVYAGGTDYYCVDDHLNDLQFPAPAAAQHSLWPLSYRPEGNDATVRLDDDVDWTRYTLPDRPTARSEDERRRREGQRAEQDAEGREAAPRAPRWDDEAAPLLAAPVDEARSSGFSFSFSGLLRHRPTQAV
;
A
#
# COMPACT_ATOMS: atom_id res chain seq x y z
N MET A 1 22.62 7.78 -10.74
CA MET A 1 21.65 7.25 -11.74
C MET A 1 20.39 8.13 -11.76
N SER A 2 19.20 7.64 -12.14
CA SER A 2 17.93 8.15 -11.62
C SER A 2 17.38 7.14 -10.62
N ILE A 3 16.90 7.58 -9.46
CA ILE A 3 16.33 6.67 -8.46
C ILE A 3 15.12 5.89 -8.98
N VAL A 4 14.41 6.43 -9.98
CA VAL A 4 13.26 5.77 -10.62
C VAL A 4 13.66 4.46 -11.30
N SER A 5 14.89 4.34 -11.82
CA SER A 5 15.36 3.07 -12.42
C SER A 5 15.91 2.05 -11.40
N LEU A 6 15.89 2.38 -10.09
CA LEU A 6 16.27 1.46 -9.01
C LEU A 6 15.07 0.90 -8.24
N VAL A 7 13.91 1.56 -8.32
CA VAL A 7 12.68 1.16 -7.64
C VAL A 7 11.73 0.55 -8.68
N PRO A 8 11.30 -0.73 -8.55
CA PRO A 8 10.43 -1.35 -9.55
C PRO A 8 9.13 -0.60 -9.79
N GLU A 9 8.61 -0.70 -11.02
CA GLU A 9 7.20 -0.43 -11.30
C GLU A 9 6.31 -1.45 -10.59
N VAL A 10 5.06 -1.06 -10.32
CA VAL A 10 4.07 -1.87 -9.59
C VAL A 10 2.68 -1.68 -10.20
N TYR A 11 1.88 -2.73 -10.18
CA TYR A 11 0.49 -2.70 -10.63
C TYR A 11 -0.40 -1.90 -9.66
N VAL A 12 -0.03 -1.84 -8.37
CA VAL A 12 -0.80 -1.17 -7.32
C VAL A 12 0.01 -0.08 -6.62
N ASP A 13 -0.39 1.18 -6.80
CA ASP A 13 0.06 2.28 -5.95
C ASP A 13 -0.52 2.13 -4.53
N VAL A 14 0.35 1.75 -3.60
CA VAL A 14 0.05 1.56 -2.17
C VAL A 14 -0.55 2.80 -1.49
N LYS A 15 -0.37 4.01 -2.05
CA LYS A 15 -1.00 5.23 -1.54
C LYS A 15 -2.51 5.26 -1.76
N ARG A 16 -3.00 4.52 -2.76
CA ARG A 16 -4.41 4.52 -3.20
C ARG A 16 -5.25 3.43 -2.52
N ILE A 17 -4.61 2.37 -2.02
CA ILE A 17 -5.31 1.31 -1.27
C ILE A 17 -5.80 1.89 0.08
N PRO A 18 -7.09 1.71 0.46
CA PRO A 18 -7.59 2.02 1.79
C PRO A 18 -6.88 1.25 2.93
N ASP A 19 -7.07 1.70 4.17
CA ASP A 19 -6.55 1.04 5.37
C ASP A 19 -7.57 0.00 5.90
N PHE A 20 -7.56 -1.20 5.32
CA PHE A 20 -8.50 -2.27 5.68
C PHE A 20 -8.14 -2.98 6.98
N LEU A 21 -6.87 -3.00 7.38
CA LEU A 21 -6.42 -3.70 8.58
C LEU A 21 -6.26 -2.69 9.74
N PRO A 22 -7.19 -2.68 10.72
CA PRO A 22 -7.12 -1.74 11.84
C PRO A 22 -5.96 -2.10 12.79
N TRP A 23 -5.63 -1.16 13.68
CA TRP A 23 -4.41 -1.25 14.48
C TRP A 23 -4.43 -2.39 15.50
N GLY A 24 -5.54 -2.61 16.21
CA GLY A 24 -5.66 -3.68 17.19
C GLY A 24 -5.54 -5.06 16.53
N LEU A 25 -6.21 -5.30 15.40
CA LEU A 25 -6.07 -6.52 14.61
C LEU A 25 -4.61 -6.74 14.19
N ARG A 26 -3.96 -5.73 13.59
CA ARG A 26 -2.54 -5.84 13.19
C ARG A 26 -1.63 -6.13 14.36
N TYR A 27 -1.75 -5.38 15.45
CA TYR A 27 -0.85 -5.50 16.60
C TYR A 27 -1.02 -6.82 17.36
N ASN A 28 -2.26 -7.22 17.64
CA ASN A 28 -2.54 -8.38 18.49
C ASN A 28 -2.54 -9.71 17.71
N ALA A 29 -2.95 -9.72 16.43
CA ALA A 29 -3.10 -10.95 15.65
C ALA A 29 -2.03 -11.18 14.57
N PHE A 30 -1.57 -10.13 13.87
CA PHE A 30 -0.77 -10.33 12.64
C PHE A 30 0.73 -10.02 12.79
N TYR A 31 1.11 -8.88 13.40
CA TYR A 31 2.51 -8.49 13.59
C TYR A 31 3.39 -9.57 14.26
N PRO A 32 2.90 -10.37 15.25
CA PRO A 32 3.72 -11.41 15.86
C PRO A 32 4.15 -12.53 14.89
N TYR A 33 3.65 -12.56 13.65
CA TYR A 33 3.96 -13.61 12.66
C TYR A 33 4.57 -13.03 11.37
N SER A 34 5.20 -11.85 11.45
CA SER A 34 5.84 -11.19 10.32
C SER A 34 7.07 -10.39 10.76
N ASP A 35 8.26 -10.82 10.30
CA ASP A 35 9.54 -10.24 10.71
C ASP A 35 9.71 -8.77 10.34
N LEU A 36 8.92 -8.27 9.38
CA LEU A 36 8.75 -6.84 9.10
C LEU A 36 8.41 -6.02 10.37
N PHE A 37 7.81 -6.64 11.39
CA PHE A 37 7.34 -6.02 12.63
C PHE A 37 7.97 -6.61 13.90
N SER A 38 9.06 -7.38 13.76
CA SER A 38 9.90 -7.89 14.85
C SER A 38 10.39 -6.80 15.83
N HIS A 39 10.61 -5.58 15.31
CA HIS A 39 10.95 -4.36 16.05
C HIS A 39 9.75 -3.72 16.81
N ILE A 40 8.57 -4.35 16.79
CA ILE A 40 7.32 -3.90 17.43
C ILE A 40 6.83 -4.93 18.45
N VAL A 41 6.88 -6.21 18.06
CA VAL A 41 6.50 -7.37 18.88
C VAL A 41 7.42 -8.53 18.51
N ASN A 42 7.70 -9.42 19.47
CA ASN A 42 8.51 -10.60 19.23
C ASN A 42 7.83 -11.52 18.19
N THR A 43 8.57 -11.97 17.17
CA THR A 43 8.10 -13.00 16.24
C THR A 43 7.81 -14.30 16.98
N GLN A 44 6.71 -14.96 16.63
CA GLN A 44 6.28 -16.28 17.11
C GLN A 44 6.50 -17.33 16.01
N ALA A 45 6.88 -18.54 16.43
CA ALA A 45 7.08 -19.70 15.54
C ALA A 45 5.86 -20.65 15.47
N THR A 46 4.76 -20.28 16.12
CA THR A 46 3.47 -20.98 16.08
C THR A 46 2.64 -20.54 14.86
N ALA A 47 1.61 -21.32 14.52
CA ALA A 47 0.65 -20.90 13.51
C ALA A 47 -0.06 -19.59 13.96
N PRO A 48 -0.25 -18.62 13.06
CA PRO A 48 -1.02 -17.42 13.37
C PRO A 48 -2.50 -17.75 13.63
N PRO A 49 -3.24 -16.89 14.34
CA PRO A 49 -4.69 -17.03 14.44
C PRO A 49 -5.34 -16.81 13.07
N TRP A 50 -6.07 -17.82 12.60
CA TRP A 50 -7.00 -17.72 11.48
C TRP A 50 -8.32 -18.37 11.89
N ASP A 51 -9.42 -17.74 11.54
CA ASP A 51 -10.77 -18.11 11.97
C ASP A 51 -11.77 -17.86 10.83
N ALA A 52 -13.00 -18.36 10.99
CA ALA A 52 -14.04 -18.22 9.96
C ALA A 52 -14.43 -16.76 9.69
N GLU A 53 -14.25 -15.85 10.65
CA GLU A 53 -14.45 -14.41 10.45
C GLU A 53 -13.39 -13.87 9.48
N LEU A 54 -12.11 -14.10 9.76
CA LEU A 54 -11.00 -13.65 8.92
C LEU A 54 -11.04 -14.23 7.50
N GLU A 55 -11.44 -15.50 7.35
CA GLU A 55 -11.66 -16.11 6.03
C GLU A 55 -12.84 -15.46 5.28
N ALA A 56 -13.96 -15.19 5.95
CA ALA A 56 -15.10 -14.51 5.33
C ALA A 56 -14.74 -13.08 4.87
N TYR A 57 -14.02 -12.32 5.69
CA TYR A 57 -13.51 -11.00 5.29
C TYR A 57 -12.49 -11.10 4.14
N TYR A 58 -11.57 -12.06 4.16
CA TYR A 58 -10.66 -12.34 3.05
C TYR A 58 -11.40 -12.64 1.74
N ARG A 59 -12.51 -13.41 1.80
CA ARG A 59 -13.36 -13.75 0.66
C ARG A 59 -14.15 -12.57 0.09
N THR A 60 -14.30 -11.44 0.78
CA THR A 60 -14.98 -10.25 0.21
C THR A 60 -14.24 -9.62 -0.98
N PHE A 61 -12.92 -9.78 -1.04
CA PHE A 61 -12.09 -9.24 -2.11
C PHE A 61 -12.13 -10.13 -3.36
N HIS A 62 -12.13 -9.51 -4.54
CA HIS A 62 -12.02 -10.24 -5.81
C HIS A 62 -10.70 -11.02 -5.85
N PRO A 63 -10.65 -12.28 -6.35
CA PRO A 63 -9.45 -13.11 -6.28
C PRO A 63 -8.18 -12.45 -6.84
N ASP A 64 -8.31 -11.69 -7.93
CA ASP A 64 -7.16 -11.02 -8.57
C ASP A 64 -6.54 -9.93 -7.68
N VAL A 65 -7.29 -9.36 -6.72
CA VAL A 65 -6.72 -8.39 -5.76
C VAL A 65 -5.52 -9.02 -5.04
N TRP A 66 -5.61 -10.30 -4.72
CA TRP A 66 -4.52 -11.06 -4.13
C TRP A 66 -3.41 -11.39 -5.12
N LEU A 67 -3.73 -11.67 -6.39
CA LEU A 67 -2.75 -11.91 -7.45
C LEU A 67 -1.83 -10.69 -7.67
N TYR A 68 -2.42 -9.52 -7.93
CA TYR A 68 -1.63 -8.32 -8.24
C TYR A 68 -0.84 -7.81 -7.03
N LEU A 69 -1.42 -7.84 -5.82
CA LEU A 69 -0.69 -7.50 -4.59
C LEU A 69 0.44 -8.49 -4.29
N MET A 70 0.25 -9.78 -4.61
CA MET A 70 1.30 -10.81 -4.48
C MET A 70 2.43 -10.59 -5.48
N MET A 71 2.12 -10.30 -6.75
CA MET A 71 3.13 -9.98 -7.78
C MET A 71 3.98 -8.78 -7.35
N ASP A 72 3.32 -7.68 -6.99
CA ASP A 72 3.98 -6.47 -6.49
C ASP A 72 4.85 -6.72 -5.25
N HIS A 73 4.40 -7.58 -4.32
CA HIS A 73 5.16 -7.91 -3.12
C HIS A 73 6.42 -8.75 -3.42
N HIS A 74 6.34 -9.72 -4.34
CA HIS A 74 7.49 -10.54 -4.74
C HIS A 74 8.51 -9.73 -5.56
N THR A 75 8.04 -8.88 -6.47
CA THR A 75 8.89 -7.92 -7.20
C THR A 75 9.64 -7.01 -6.24
N ASP A 76 8.96 -6.42 -5.26
CA ASP A 76 9.58 -5.57 -4.24
C ASP A 76 10.58 -6.33 -3.36
N ALA A 77 10.24 -7.53 -2.89
CA ALA A 77 11.13 -8.33 -2.04
C ALA A 77 12.43 -8.71 -2.78
N SER A 78 12.30 -9.11 -4.05
CA SER A 78 13.44 -9.49 -4.91
C SER A 78 14.33 -8.28 -5.22
N ALA A 79 13.72 -7.12 -5.47
CA ALA A 79 14.46 -5.87 -5.68
C ALA A 79 15.17 -5.41 -4.40
N LEU A 80 14.55 -5.55 -3.23
CA LEU A 80 15.15 -5.20 -1.94
C LEU A 80 16.38 -6.06 -1.62
N GLU A 81 16.32 -7.37 -1.89
CA GLU A 81 17.48 -8.26 -1.75
C GLU A 81 18.62 -7.86 -2.69
N SER A 82 18.31 -7.61 -3.97
CA SER A 82 19.28 -7.15 -4.98
C SER A 82 19.93 -5.81 -4.62
N LEU A 83 19.14 -4.82 -4.21
CA LEU A 83 19.63 -3.49 -3.79
C LEU A 83 20.54 -3.58 -2.57
N ARG A 84 20.18 -4.38 -1.56
CA ARG A 84 21.01 -4.61 -0.36
C ARG A 84 22.33 -5.30 -0.71
N GLY A 85 22.31 -6.35 -1.53
CA GLY A 85 23.52 -7.04 -1.98
C GLY A 85 24.47 -6.13 -2.76
N ARG A 86 23.92 -5.22 -3.59
CA ARG A 86 24.69 -4.19 -4.31
C ARG A 86 25.26 -3.13 -3.37
N LEU A 87 24.49 -2.64 -2.40
CA LEU A 87 24.94 -1.68 -1.38
C LEU A 87 26.09 -2.25 -0.54
N ASP A 88 25.99 -3.51 -0.10
CA ASP A 88 27.05 -4.15 0.69
C ASP A 88 28.29 -4.46 -0.14
N ALA A 89 28.15 -4.87 -1.41
CA ALA A 89 29.28 -5.02 -2.33
C ALA A 89 29.98 -3.68 -2.61
N LEU A 90 29.21 -2.60 -2.78
CA LEU A 90 29.74 -1.24 -2.98
C LEU A 90 30.56 -0.80 -1.75
N ARG A 91 29.97 -0.90 -0.56
CA ARG A 91 30.64 -0.61 0.73
C ARG A 91 31.91 -1.43 0.94
N GLN A 92 31.91 -2.72 0.58
CA GLN A 92 33.10 -3.60 0.68
C GLN A 92 34.20 -3.22 -0.33
N SER A 93 33.83 -2.74 -1.52
CA SER A 93 34.78 -2.35 -2.56
C SER A 93 35.47 -1.01 -2.33
N GLY A 94 34.87 -0.13 -1.52
CA GLY A 94 35.33 1.25 -1.33
C GLY A 94 35.12 2.17 -2.55
N LEU A 95 34.38 1.71 -3.57
CA LEU A 95 34.00 2.51 -4.72
C LEU A 95 32.85 3.47 -4.37
N VAL A 96 32.73 4.57 -5.14
CA VAL A 96 31.68 5.59 -4.94
C VAL A 96 30.36 5.20 -5.63
N GLU A 97 30.45 4.44 -6.73
CA GLU A 97 29.33 4.04 -7.57
C GLU A 97 29.34 2.54 -7.87
N ASP A 98 28.14 1.97 -7.99
CA ASP A 98 27.87 0.61 -8.44
C ASP A 98 28.34 0.40 -9.89
N SER A 99 29.27 -0.53 -10.10
CA SER A 99 29.93 -0.79 -11.38
C SER A 99 29.06 -1.46 -12.45
N HIS A 100 27.84 -1.89 -12.11
CA HIS A 100 26.88 -2.44 -13.05
C HIS A 100 25.89 -1.39 -13.57
N THR A 101 25.68 -0.29 -12.83
CA THR A 101 24.53 0.63 -13.05
C THR A 101 24.85 2.13 -12.97
N GLY A 102 25.97 2.56 -12.40
CA GLY A 102 26.23 3.98 -12.15
C GLY A 102 25.28 4.59 -11.11
N ALA A 103 24.90 3.78 -10.10
CA ALA A 103 24.15 4.22 -8.93
C ALA A 103 25.11 4.56 -7.79
N ALA A 104 24.95 5.73 -7.18
CA ALA A 104 25.72 6.11 -6.00
C ALA A 104 25.25 5.32 -4.76
N LEU A 105 26.06 5.28 -3.71
CA LEU A 105 25.68 4.69 -2.42
C LEU A 105 24.37 5.28 -1.86
N GLU A 106 24.19 6.60 -1.98
CA GLU A 106 22.97 7.30 -1.57
C GLU A 106 21.75 6.94 -2.44
N ASP A 107 21.92 6.79 -3.77
CA ASP A 107 20.85 6.33 -4.67
C ASP A 107 20.30 4.97 -4.20
N LEU A 108 21.18 4.05 -3.79
CA LEU A 108 20.82 2.72 -3.29
C LEU A 108 20.11 2.77 -1.93
N GLU A 109 20.61 3.57 -0.99
CA GLU A 109 20.01 3.69 0.35
C GLU A 109 18.60 4.29 0.31
N VAL A 110 18.37 5.33 -0.52
CA VAL A 110 17.03 5.90 -0.68
C VAL A 110 16.10 4.94 -1.45
N ALA A 111 16.60 4.22 -2.46
CA ALA A 111 15.81 3.20 -3.16
C ALA A 111 15.38 2.05 -2.23
N ILE A 112 16.28 1.58 -1.36
CA ILE A 112 15.96 0.60 -0.30
C ILE A 112 14.87 1.14 0.62
N GLY A 113 15.00 2.36 1.13
CA GLY A 113 13.99 2.98 1.98
C GLY A 113 12.61 3.12 1.31
N MET A 114 12.58 3.43 0.01
CA MET A 114 11.35 3.46 -0.79
C MET A 114 10.68 2.09 -0.92
N VAL A 115 11.45 1.04 -1.23
CA VAL A 115 10.93 -0.33 -1.39
C VAL A 115 10.49 -0.91 -0.04
N GLU A 116 11.24 -0.73 1.04
CA GLU A 116 10.85 -1.13 2.39
C GLU A 116 9.56 -0.44 2.86
N ALA A 117 9.43 0.86 2.61
CA ALA A 117 8.22 1.61 2.92
C ALA A 117 7.02 1.14 2.07
N ARG A 118 7.23 0.74 0.81
CA ARG A 118 6.19 0.20 -0.07
C ARG A 118 5.73 -1.19 0.39
N LEU A 119 6.66 -2.11 0.68
CA LEU A 119 6.39 -3.43 1.26
C LEU A 119 5.59 -3.32 2.57
N ARG A 120 6.09 -2.51 3.51
CA ARG A 120 5.45 -2.32 4.83
C ARG A 120 4.03 -1.78 4.66
N LYS A 121 3.83 -0.70 3.90
CA LYS A 121 2.49 -0.11 3.70
C LYS A 121 1.54 -1.05 2.98
N ARG A 122 2.00 -1.86 2.01
CA ARG A 122 1.14 -2.83 1.30
C ARG A 122 0.65 -3.91 2.26
N TRP A 123 1.56 -4.40 3.11
CA TRP A 123 1.25 -5.37 4.17
C TRP A 123 0.29 -4.77 5.21
N GLU A 124 0.58 -3.57 5.74
CA GLU A 124 -0.24 -2.90 6.76
C GLU A 124 -1.64 -2.51 6.27
N LYS A 125 -1.81 -2.22 4.98
CA LYS A 125 -3.11 -1.81 4.41
C LYS A 125 -4.06 -2.96 4.15
N ILE A 126 -3.56 -4.07 3.60
CA ILE A 126 -4.39 -5.22 3.19
C ILE A 126 -3.61 -6.53 3.05
N PHE A 127 -2.38 -6.51 2.52
CA PHE A 127 -1.68 -7.74 2.13
C PHE A 127 -1.26 -8.63 3.31
N GLY A 128 -1.17 -8.07 4.53
CA GLY A 128 -0.98 -8.85 5.75
C GLY A 128 -2.08 -9.89 5.98
N LEU A 129 -3.31 -9.64 5.51
CA LEU A 129 -4.40 -10.61 5.57
C LEU A 129 -4.07 -11.88 4.77
N ARG A 130 -3.51 -11.73 3.56
CA ARG A 130 -3.10 -12.84 2.68
C ARG A 130 -1.85 -13.56 3.20
N ASP A 131 -0.85 -12.82 3.67
CA ASP A 131 0.38 -13.39 4.24
C ASP A 131 0.09 -14.26 5.48
N ILE A 132 -0.76 -13.77 6.38
CA ILE A 132 -1.17 -14.50 7.58
C ILE A 132 -2.00 -15.74 7.25
N ARG A 133 -2.95 -15.62 6.31
CA ARG A 133 -3.73 -16.75 5.78
C ARG A 133 -2.82 -17.87 5.26
N ASP A 134 -1.87 -17.51 4.40
CA ASP A 134 -0.96 -18.49 3.78
C ASP A 134 0.01 -19.13 4.77
N LYS A 135 0.38 -18.42 5.85
CA LYS A 135 1.15 -18.96 6.97
C LYS A 135 0.33 -19.96 7.79
N TYR A 136 -0.93 -19.64 8.10
CA TYR A 136 -1.84 -20.55 8.81
C TYR A 136 -2.00 -21.88 8.07
N PHE A 137 -2.43 -21.85 6.81
CA PHE A 137 -2.71 -23.05 6.05
C PHE A 137 -1.44 -23.88 5.79
N ARG A 138 -0.31 -23.23 5.48
CA ARG A 138 0.99 -23.91 5.34
C ARG A 138 1.39 -24.70 6.58
N MET A 139 1.15 -24.16 7.79
CA MET A 139 1.47 -24.86 9.04
C MET A 139 0.49 -26.00 9.38
N HIS A 140 -0.71 -26.00 8.80
CA HIS A 140 -1.67 -27.12 8.87
C HIS A 140 -1.50 -28.14 7.73
N GLY A 141 -0.49 -27.97 6.86
CA GLY A 141 -0.26 -28.86 5.71
C GLY A 141 -1.16 -28.60 4.50
N VAL A 142 -1.95 -27.51 4.53
CA VAL A 142 -2.97 -27.17 3.54
C VAL A 142 -2.37 -26.24 2.48
N TYR A 143 -2.43 -26.64 1.21
CA TYR A 143 -2.05 -25.75 0.11
C TYR A 143 -3.26 -24.93 -0.34
N ALA A 144 -3.49 -23.79 0.33
CA ALA A 144 -4.61 -22.88 0.05
C ALA A 144 -4.43 -22.04 -1.25
N GLY A 145 -4.09 -22.73 -2.34
CA GLY A 145 -3.75 -22.20 -3.65
C GLY A 145 -4.95 -21.68 -4.46
N GLY A 146 -5.57 -20.60 -3.99
CA GLY A 146 -6.43 -19.72 -4.78
C GLY A 146 -7.86 -20.19 -5.09
N THR A 147 -8.10 -21.49 -5.25
CA THR A 147 -9.39 -22.01 -5.77
C THR A 147 -10.02 -23.16 -5.01
N ASP A 148 -9.27 -23.97 -4.24
CA ASP A 148 -9.88 -24.99 -3.38
C ASP A 148 -10.31 -24.38 -2.04
N TYR A 149 -11.55 -23.88 -2.03
CA TYR A 149 -12.18 -23.32 -0.83
C TYR A 149 -12.84 -24.41 0.04
N TYR A 150 -13.07 -25.62 -0.49
CA TYR A 150 -13.72 -26.69 0.26
C TYR A 150 -12.81 -27.25 1.35
N CYS A 151 -11.54 -27.55 1.02
CA CYS A 151 -10.56 -27.97 2.03
C CYS A 151 -10.15 -26.83 2.99
N VAL A 152 -10.52 -25.57 2.70
CA VAL A 152 -10.32 -24.46 3.64
C VAL A 152 -11.37 -24.50 4.74
N ASP A 153 -12.65 -24.66 4.39
CA ASP A 153 -13.75 -24.58 5.37
C ASP A 153 -13.71 -25.73 6.38
N ASP A 154 -13.30 -26.93 5.97
CA ASP A 154 -13.04 -28.10 6.85
C ASP A 154 -11.94 -27.86 7.92
N HIS A 155 -11.15 -26.79 7.78
CA HIS A 155 -10.05 -26.45 8.70
C HIS A 155 -10.31 -25.21 9.56
N LEU A 156 -11.51 -24.64 9.53
CA LEU A 156 -11.88 -23.48 10.33
C LEU A 156 -12.83 -23.86 11.46
N ASN A 157 -12.71 -23.17 12.60
CA ASN A 157 -13.66 -23.32 13.69
C ASN A 157 -14.97 -22.59 13.32
N ASP A 158 -16.10 -23.29 13.42
CA ASP A 158 -17.44 -22.68 13.36
C ASP A 158 -17.54 -21.56 14.40
N LEU A 159 -17.65 -20.31 13.90
CA LEU A 159 -17.73 -19.11 14.72
C LEU A 159 -18.97 -18.30 14.31
N GLN A 160 -19.72 -17.79 15.29
CA GLN A 160 -20.81 -16.86 15.04
C GLN A 160 -20.27 -15.42 15.07
N PHE A 161 -20.22 -14.79 13.89
CA PHE A 161 -19.78 -13.41 13.69
C PHE A 161 -20.74 -12.69 12.72
N PRO A 162 -20.80 -11.35 12.71
CA PRO A 162 -21.59 -10.60 11.73
C PRO A 162 -21.06 -10.80 10.31
N ALA A 163 -21.93 -11.12 9.36
CA ALA A 163 -21.53 -11.25 7.95
C ALA A 163 -20.89 -9.93 7.44
N PRO A 164 -19.80 -9.98 6.63
CA PRO A 164 -19.17 -8.79 6.09
C PRO A 164 -20.13 -7.90 5.30
N ALA A 165 -19.90 -6.58 5.33
CA ALA A 165 -20.74 -5.59 4.63
C ALA A 165 -20.61 -5.62 3.09
N ALA A 166 -19.68 -6.42 2.55
CA ALA A 166 -19.49 -6.65 1.14
C ALA A 166 -19.85 -8.11 0.79
N ALA A 167 -20.34 -8.34 -0.43
CA ALA A 167 -20.54 -9.68 -0.93
C ALA A 167 -19.20 -10.38 -1.18
N GLN A 168 -19.22 -11.71 -1.23
CA GLN A 168 -18.06 -12.49 -1.61
C GLN A 168 -17.58 -12.06 -3.02
N HIS A 169 -16.28 -11.82 -3.13
CA HIS A 169 -15.55 -11.36 -4.31
C HIS A 169 -16.00 -10.02 -4.92
N SER A 170 -16.77 -9.19 -4.21
CA SER A 170 -17.24 -7.90 -4.75
C SER A 170 -16.31 -6.71 -4.53
N LEU A 171 -15.34 -6.75 -3.61
CA LEU A 171 -14.46 -5.60 -3.34
C LEU A 171 -13.30 -5.51 -4.34
N TRP A 172 -13.15 -4.31 -4.93
CA TRP A 172 -12.05 -3.94 -5.81
C TRP A 172 -11.35 -2.65 -5.35
N PRO A 173 -10.40 -2.75 -4.40
CA PRO A 173 -9.69 -1.59 -3.83
C PRO A 173 -8.53 -1.08 -4.71
N LEU A 174 -8.43 -1.52 -5.97
CA LEU A 174 -7.30 -1.28 -6.85
C LEU A 174 -7.68 -0.25 -7.93
N SER A 175 -6.73 0.58 -8.35
CA SER A 175 -7.02 1.79 -9.14
C SER A 175 -7.03 1.61 -10.66
N TYR A 176 -6.69 0.43 -11.16
CA TYR A 176 -6.97 0.06 -12.55
C TYR A 176 -8.28 -0.75 -12.55
N ARG A 177 -9.09 -0.59 -13.60
CA ARG A 177 -10.43 -1.17 -13.69
C ARG A 177 -10.33 -2.69 -13.97
N PRO A 178 -11.13 -3.55 -13.30
CA PRO A 178 -11.20 -4.95 -13.66
C PRO A 178 -11.96 -5.10 -14.99
N GLU A 179 -11.45 -5.92 -15.90
CA GLU A 179 -12.16 -6.23 -17.14
C GLU A 179 -13.35 -7.15 -16.88
N GLY A 180 -14.47 -6.93 -17.59
CA GLY A 180 -15.61 -7.85 -17.62
C GLY A 180 -16.45 -8.01 -16.34
N ASN A 181 -16.07 -7.42 -15.21
CA ASN A 181 -16.79 -7.57 -13.94
C ASN A 181 -17.45 -6.27 -13.44
N ASP A 182 -18.73 -6.09 -13.80
CA ASP A 182 -19.57 -4.95 -13.38
C ASP A 182 -20.27 -5.12 -12.03
N ALA A 183 -20.06 -6.24 -11.33
CA ALA A 183 -20.54 -6.45 -9.95
C ALA A 183 -19.52 -6.02 -8.88
N THR A 184 -18.39 -5.44 -9.28
CA THR A 184 -17.32 -4.98 -8.38
C THR A 184 -17.60 -3.58 -7.84
N VAL A 185 -17.40 -3.40 -6.52
CA VAL A 185 -17.35 -2.10 -5.83
C VAL A 185 -15.93 -1.56 -5.95
N ARG A 186 -15.73 -0.48 -6.71
CA ARG A 186 -14.42 0.02 -7.12
C ARG A 186 -14.00 1.26 -6.33
N LEU A 187 -12.68 1.50 -6.30
CA LEU A 187 -12.06 2.58 -5.54
C LEU A 187 -12.62 3.98 -5.88
N ASP A 188 -13.05 4.16 -7.13
CA ASP A 188 -13.56 5.38 -7.74
C ASP A 188 -15.08 5.59 -7.67
N ASP A 189 -15.87 4.63 -7.17
CA ASP A 189 -17.35 4.69 -7.12
C ASP A 189 -17.91 5.56 -5.95
N ASP A 190 -17.24 6.65 -5.56
CA ASP A 190 -17.55 7.50 -4.38
C ASP A 190 -17.79 6.71 -3.06
N VAL A 191 -17.02 5.63 -2.88
CA VAL A 191 -17.19 4.67 -1.79
C VAL A 191 -16.56 5.16 -0.48
N ASP A 192 -17.35 5.19 0.60
CA ASP A 192 -16.82 5.17 1.96
C ASP A 192 -16.18 3.80 2.25
N TRP A 193 -14.85 3.76 2.20
CA TRP A 193 -14.06 2.55 2.42
C TRP A 193 -13.96 2.14 3.89
N THR A 194 -14.30 3.01 4.85
CA THR A 194 -14.21 2.68 6.28
C THR A 194 -15.21 1.60 6.69
N ARG A 195 -16.37 1.52 6.00
CA ARG A 195 -17.37 0.46 6.18
C ARG A 195 -16.89 -0.95 5.78
N TYR A 196 -15.74 -1.05 5.12
CA TYR A 196 -15.12 -2.30 4.68
C TYR A 196 -13.81 -2.63 5.43
N THR A 197 -13.37 -1.77 6.36
CA THR A 197 -12.31 -2.09 7.31
C THR A 197 -12.69 -3.33 8.13
N LEU A 198 -11.75 -4.24 8.36
CA LEU A 198 -11.97 -5.47 9.12
C LEU A 198 -12.32 -5.16 10.59
N PRO A 199 -12.97 -6.08 11.33
CA PRO A 199 -13.26 -5.91 12.75
C PRO A 199 -11.97 -5.64 13.53
N ASP A 200 -11.92 -4.53 14.28
CA ASP A 200 -10.77 -4.27 15.13
C ASP A 200 -10.82 -5.11 16.40
N ARG A 201 -9.65 -5.57 16.83
CA ARG A 201 -9.45 -6.38 18.04
C ARG A 201 -8.47 -5.65 18.98
N PRO A 202 -8.81 -4.45 19.52
CA PRO A 202 -7.91 -3.65 20.35
C PRO A 202 -7.73 -4.22 21.76
N THR A 203 -6.55 -4.01 22.33
CA THR A 203 -6.20 -4.33 23.73
C THR A 203 -5.57 -3.12 24.39
N ALA A 204 -5.54 -3.06 25.73
CA ALA A 204 -4.85 -1.98 26.45
C ALA A 204 -3.39 -1.80 25.95
N ARG A 205 -2.68 -2.92 25.76
CA ARG A 205 -1.31 -2.95 25.22
C ARG A 205 -1.22 -2.41 23.79
N SER A 206 -2.16 -2.74 22.89
CA SER A 206 -2.12 -2.17 21.53
C SER A 206 -2.39 -0.67 21.56
N GLU A 207 -3.28 -0.20 22.42
CA GLU A 207 -3.60 1.23 22.56
C GLU A 207 -2.47 2.04 23.19
N ASP A 208 -1.76 1.49 24.18
CA ASP A 208 -0.56 2.10 24.77
C ASP A 208 0.55 2.24 23.72
N GLU A 209 0.78 1.18 22.93
CA GLU A 209 1.78 1.19 21.86
C GLU A 209 1.38 2.09 20.68
N ARG A 210 0.07 2.25 20.39
CA ARG A 210 -0.41 3.21 19.38
C ARG A 210 -0.09 4.63 19.82
N ARG A 211 -0.49 5.00 21.05
CA ARG A 211 -0.19 6.29 21.66
C ARG A 211 1.31 6.58 21.72
N ARG A 212 2.14 5.57 22.01
CA ARG A 212 3.61 5.71 21.97
C ARG A 212 4.12 6.06 20.56
N ARG A 213 3.62 5.40 19.50
CA ARG A 213 4.00 5.74 18.11
C ARG A 213 3.44 7.07 17.62
N GLU A 214 2.23 7.42 18.04
CA GLU A 214 1.61 8.72 17.74
C GLU A 214 2.46 9.86 18.32
N GLY A 215 2.90 9.72 19.58
CA GLY A 215 3.84 10.65 20.22
C GLY A 215 5.19 10.72 19.51
N GLN A 216 5.85 9.58 19.27
CA GLN A 216 7.16 9.53 18.59
C GLN A 216 7.14 10.14 17.18
N ARG A 217 6.03 10.04 16.45
CA ARG A 217 5.86 10.71 15.15
C ARG A 217 5.67 12.22 15.31
N ALA A 218 4.88 12.66 16.28
CA ALA A 218 4.69 14.09 16.54
C ALA A 218 5.98 14.78 17.00
N GLU A 219 6.84 14.07 17.74
CA GLU A 219 8.19 14.51 18.12
C GLU A 219 9.08 14.65 16.87
N GLN A 220 9.16 13.62 16.02
CA GLN A 220 9.94 13.65 14.78
C GLN A 220 9.45 14.72 13.78
N ASP A 221 8.13 14.90 13.65
CA ASP A 221 7.53 15.95 12.81
C ASP A 221 7.75 17.37 13.37
N ALA A 222 8.07 17.52 14.67
CA ALA A 222 8.45 18.80 15.28
C ALA A 222 9.95 19.08 15.09
N GLU A 223 10.82 18.12 15.43
CA GLU A 223 12.28 18.23 15.24
C GLU A 223 12.62 18.47 13.75
N GLY A 224 11.96 17.75 12.84
CA GLY A 224 12.11 17.94 11.39
C GLY A 224 11.66 19.31 10.86
N ARG A 225 10.87 20.08 11.63
CA ARG A 225 10.49 21.47 11.29
C ARG A 225 11.47 22.50 11.83
N GLU A 226 12.14 22.22 12.95
CA GLU A 226 13.19 23.09 13.48
C GLU A 226 14.54 22.89 12.76
N ALA A 227 14.80 21.67 12.26
CA ALA A 227 16.05 21.33 11.59
C ALA A 227 16.10 21.62 10.07
N ALA A 228 14.99 21.99 9.43
CA ALA A 228 14.89 22.06 7.96
C ALA A 228 15.68 23.23 7.33
N PRO A 229 16.70 22.98 6.49
CA PRO A 229 17.18 23.96 5.53
C PRO A 229 16.08 24.23 4.49
N ARG A 230 16.03 25.43 3.91
CA ARG A 230 15.14 25.69 2.76
C ARG A 230 15.52 24.77 1.59
N ALA A 231 14.70 23.78 1.32
CA ALA A 231 14.77 22.99 0.10
C ALA A 231 14.69 23.93 -1.13
N PRO A 232 15.42 23.66 -2.22
CA PRO A 232 15.30 24.44 -3.44
C PRO A 232 13.87 24.42 -3.96
N ARG A 233 13.35 25.61 -4.27
CA ARG A 233 12.09 25.75 -5.01
C ARG A 233 12.37 25.35 -6.46
N TRP A 234 11.84 24.21 -6.89
CA TRP A 234 11.80 23.84 -8.31
C TRP A 234 10.68 24.66 -8.95
N ASP A 235 11.05 25.78 -9.57
CA ASP A 235 10.15 26.55 -10.43
C ASP A 235 10.08 25.86 -11.80
N ASP A 236 8.86 25.66 -12.31
CA ASP A 236 8.53 24.66 -13.34
C ASP A 236 8.63 25.26 -14.76
N GLU A 237 9.85 25.50 -15.25
CA GLU A 237 10.10 26.15 -16.55
C GLU A 237 11.26 25.54 -17.36
N ALA A 238 11.09 24.31 -17.87
CA ALA A 238 12.02 23.71 -18.85
C ALA A 238 11.40 22.58 -19.71
N ALA A 239 10.43 22.90 -20.58
CA ALA A 239 9.89 21.96 -21.59
C ALA A 239 10.32 22.37 -23.02
N PRO A 240 11.49 21.93 -23.52
CA PRO A 240 11.96 22.28 -24.86
C PRO A 240 11.26 21.47 -25.95
N LEU A 241 10.35 22.16 -26.63
CA LEU A 241 9.85 21.91 -27.99
C LEU A 241 10.67 20.93 -28.86
N LEU A 242 10.02 19.89 -29.37
CA LEU A 242 10.33 19.34 -30.70
C LEU A 242 9.16 19.64 -31.63
N ALA A 243 9.47 20.12 -32.83
CA ALA A 243 8.51 20.77 -33.71
C ALA A 243 7.78 19.79 -34.65
N ALA A 244 6.51 20.10 -34.95
CA ALA A 244 5.87 19.70 -36.21
C ALA A 244 6.51 20.49 -37.39
N PRO A 245 6.16 20.21 -38.66
CA PRO A 245 5.04 20.99 -39.23
C PRO A 245 4.29 20.36 -40.45
N VAL A 246 3.20 21.05 -40.89
CA VAL A 246 2.50 20.96 -42.20
C VAL A 246 1.69 19.67 -42.50
N ASP A 247 0.44 19.66 -42.99
CA ASP A 247 -0.78 20.53 -43.05
C ASP A 247 -1.93 19.63 -43.63
N GLU A 248 -3.24 19.95 -43.70
CA GLU A 248 -4.12 21.09 -43.33
C GLU A 248 -5.21 20.52 -42.34
N ALA A 249 -6.38 21.06 -41.97
CA ALA A 249 -7.19 22.14 -42.51
C ALA A 249 -8.13 22.83 -41.49
N ARG A 250 -8.68 23.98 -41.91
CA ARG A 250 -10.04 24.53 -41.63
C ARG A 250 -10.71 24.15 -40.28
N SER A 251 -10.86 25.12 -39.35
CA SER A 251 -12.06 26.00 -39.21
C SER A 251 -13.02 25.50 -38.09
N SER A 252 -13.60 26.29 -37.17
CA SER A 252 -13.64 27.76 -36.94
C SER A 252 -14.24 28.08 -35.54
N GLY A 253 -13.98 29.29 -35.00
CA GLY A 253 -14.54 29.81 -33.72
C GLY A 253 -13.48 29.89 -32.61
N PHE A 254 -13.04 31.04 -32.04
CA PHE A 254 -13.71 32.25 -31.50
C PHE A 254 -14.75 31.92 -30.40
N SER A 255 -14.70 32.48 -29.18
CA SER A 255 -13.92 33.63 -28.65
C SER A 255 -13.58 33.50 -27.14
N PHE A 256 -12.56 34.22 -26.67
CA PHE A 256 -12.29 34.46 -25.23
C PHE A 256 -13.29 35.44 -24.60
N SER A 257 -13.47 35.37 -23.27
CA SER A 257 -13.45 36.55 -22.38
C SER A 257 -13.18 36.17 -20.92
N PHE A 258 -12.72 37.15 -20.14
CA PHE A 258 -12.12 37.02 -18.81
C PHE A 258 -12.92 37.76 -17.73
N SER A 259 -12.59 37.51 -16.46
CA SER A 259 -13.01 38.28 -15.27
C SER A 259 -14.47 38.12 -14.81
N GLY A 260 -14.79 38.23 -13.51
CA GLY A 260 -13.89 38.45 -12.36
C GLY A 260 -14.61 38.30 -11.01
N LEU A 261 -13.86 38.36 -9.91
CA LEU A 261 -14.40 38.25 -8.55
C LEU A 261 -15.21 39.50 -8.14
N LEU A 262 -16.26 39.33 -7.32
CA LEU A 262 -16.25 39.78 -5.92
C LEU A 262 -17.48 39.33 -5.09
N ARG A 263 -17.35 39.50 -3.76
CA ARG A 263 -18.25 39.05 -2.68
C ARG A 263 -19.59 39.81 -2.64
N HIS A 264 -20.67 39.19 -2.17
CA HIS A 264 -21.19 39.42 -0.80
C HIS A 264 -22.32 38.46 -0.34
N ARG A 265 -22.49 38.38 0.99
CA ARG A 265 -23.55 37.71 1.81
C ARG A 265 -24.48 38.80 2.41
N PRO A 266 -25.62 38.50 3.10
CA PRO A 266 -26.52 37.32 3.11
C PRO A 266 -28.04 37.74 3.16
N THR A 267 -28.92 36.96 3.84
CA THR A 267 -30.35 37.22 4.21
C THR A 267 -31.41 37.07 3.09
N GLN A 268 -32.66 36.61 3.32
CA GLN A 268 -33.29 35.88 4.44
C GLN A 268 -34.53 35.06 3.94
N ALA A 269 -35.33 34.52 4.87
CA ALA A 269 -36.66 33.87 4.75
C ALA A 269 -37.55 34.31 3.55
N VAL A 270 -38.47 33.48 3.05
CA VAL A 270 -39.37 32.52 3.73
C VAL A 270 -39.34 31.13 3.10
#